data_AF-A0A816KIY9-F1
#
_entry.id   AF-A0A816KIY9-F1
#
_cell.length_a   1.000
_cell.length_b   1.000
_cell.length_c   1.000
_cell.angle_alpha   90.00
_cell.angle_beta   90.00
_cell.angle_gamma   90.00
#
_symmetry.space_group_name_H-M   'P 1'
#
loop_
_entity.id
_entity.type
_entity.pdbx_description
1 polymer ?
#
loop_
_entity_poly.entity_id
_entity_poly.type
_entity_poly.pdbx_seq_one_letter_code
_entity_poly.pdbx_strand_id
1 'polypeptide(L)'
;MSDSFAEQLSNVKLKPSKNKTKDFSDPKLAGFITKDQISAYQKTALEANMEEWQMLLADVIYCPITYSDAKHFIQIFERYFQKLHEHQLFDQIREQMHTWFNDDQEEKQWYEQIKERLQKTIDQAFPDTKNFFAKTSSRSAKDTCIFKEDFLQIYRSELSKFPDTLQENSRITALLTAAFLSLCVTSASDVLSMFIISERIYQDMLLATEAQNTTDSLFKENIILRPFVPIDVDMEFRGFVFQ
;
A
#
# COMPACT_ATOMS: atom_id res chain seq x y z
N MET A 1 30.77 11.06 -7.46
CA MET A 1 29.29 11.11 -7.40
C MET A 1 28.89 10.03 -6.41
N SER A 2 28.13 10.35 -5.36
CA SER A 2 27.67 9.34 -4.40
C SER A 2 26.50 8.59 -5.01
N ASP A 3 26.55 7.25 -5.00
CA ASP A 3 25.44 6.40 -5.43
C ASP A 3 24.16 6.80 -4.69
N SER A 4 23.03 6.79 -5.40
CA SER A 4 21.72 7.08 -4.81
C SER A 4 21.37 6.05 -3.74
N PHE A 5 20.55 6.43 -2.76
CA PHE A 5 20.13 5.52 -1.69
C PHE A 5 19.41 4.27 -2.24
N ALA A 6 18.70 4.40 -3.35
CA ALA A 6 18.05 3.30 -4.05
C ALA A 6 19.07 2.30 -4.64
N GLU A 7 20.16 2.78 -5.26
CA GLU A 7 21.25 1.93 -5.78
C GLU A 7 22.01 1.20 -4.67
N GLN A 8 22.10 1.79 -3.47
CA GLN A 8 22.72 1.13 -2.33
C GLN A 8 21.86 -0.03 -1.81
N LEU A 9 20.53 0.09 -1.84
CA LEU A 9 19.60 -0.95 -1.39
C LEU A 9 19.49 -2.13 -2.35
N SER A 10 19.58 -1.90 -3.67
CA SER A 10 19.45 -2.97 -4.68
C SER A 10 20.60 -4.00 -4.65
N ASN A 11 21.73 -3.64 -4.05
CA ASN A 11 22.92 -4.50 -3.97
C ASN A 11 22.94 -5.44 -2.74
N VAL A 12 21.97 -5.34 -1.83
CA VAL A 12 21.91 -6.16 -0.62
C VAL A 12 21.28 -7.52 -0.91
N LYS A 13 22.03 -8.62 -0.73
CA LYS A 13 21.52 -10.00 -0.86
C LYS A 13 21.39 -10.67 0.50
N LEU A 14 20.18 -11.11 0.85
CA LEU A 14 19.92 -11.87 2.08
C LEU A 14 20.36 -13.34 1.95
N LYS A 15 20.88 -13.92 3.03
CA LYS A 15 21.25 -15.35 3.09
C LYS A 15 19.99 -16.24 3.12
N PRO A 16 19.91 -17.31 2.31
CA PRO A 16 18.78 -18.22 2.31
C PRO A 16 18.71 -19.06 3.59
N SER A 17 17.50 -19.19 4.16
CA SER A 17 17.20 -20.09 5.29
C SER A 17 17.30 -21.58 4.91
N LYS A 18 17.80 -22.42 5.83
CA LYS A 18 17.89 -23.90 5.66
C LYS A 18 16.53 -24.60 5.76
N ASN A 19 15.54 -24.00 6.41
CA ASN A 19 14.19 -24.53 6.51
C ASN A 19 13.28 -23.76 5.54
N LYS A 20 12.71 -24.47 4.56
CA LYS A 20 11.70 -23.90 3.65
C LYS A 20 10.37 -23.81 4.37
N THR A 21 10.23 -22.87 5.30
CA THR A 21 8.91 -22.34 5.62
C THR A 21 8.43 -21.63 4.36
N LYS A 22 7.40 -22.19 3.71
CA LYS A 22 6.88 -21.62 2.47
C LYS A 22 5.92 -20.50 2.83
N ASP A 23 6.36 -19.27 2.64
CA ASP A 23 5.48 -18.11 2.71
C ASP A 23 4.59 -18.11 1.45
N PHE A 24 3.28 -18.14 1.66
CA PHE A 24 2.29 -18.04 0.58
C PHE A 24 1.65 -16.65 0.50
N SER A 25 2.04 -15.72 1.38
CA SER A 25 1.52 -14.36 1.44
C SER A 25 2.17 -13.42 0.41
N ASP A 26 3.30 -13.84 -0.17
CA ASP A 26 3.94 -13.07 -1.24
C ASP A 26 3.02 -12.97 -2.46
N PRO A 27 2.86 -11.77 -3.05
CA PRO A 27 2.12 -11.62 -4.28
C PRO A 27 2.72 -12.52 -5.36
N LYS A 28 1.86 -13.28 -6.04
CA LYS A 28 2.26 -13.91 -7.30
C LYS A 28 2.30 -12.85 -8.39
N LEU A 29 3.45 -12.18 -8.49
CA LEU A 29 3.71 -11.09 -9.44
C LEU A 29 3.69 -11.56 -10.91
N ALA A 30 3.91 -12.86 -11.16
CA ALA A 30 3.79 -13.50 -12.47
C ALA A 30 3.59 -15.02 -12.33
N GLY A 31 3.00 -15.65 -13.35
CA GLY A 31 3.03 -17.11 -13.52
C GLY A 31 1.78 -17.89 -13.10
N PHE A 32 0.59 -17.30 -13.17
CA PHE A 32 -0.62 -18.14 -13.20
C PHE A 32 -0.68 -18.87 -14.54
N ILE A 33 -0.63 -20.19 -14.50
CA ILE A 33 -0.55 -21.03 -15.70
C ILE A 33 -1.96 -21.38 -16.19
N THR A 34 -2.96 -21.39 -15.29
CA THR A 34 -4.35 -21.76 -15.62
C THR A 34 -5.38 -20.87 -14.94
N LYS A 35 -6.58 -20.75 -15.56
CA LYS A 35 -7.73 -20.04 -14.98
C LYS A 35 -8.15 -20.59 -13.61
N ASP A 36 -8.00 -21.90 -13.40
CA ASP A 36 -8.32 -22.53 -12.12
C ASP A 36 -7.38 -22.09 -11.00
N GLN A 37 -6.09 -21.87 -11.31
CA GLN A 37 -5.13 -21.34 -10.35
C GLN A 37 -5.43 -19.89 -9.97
N ILE A 38 -5.92 -19.09 -10.93
CA ILE A 38 -6.38 -17.72 -10.70
C ILE A 38 -7.62 -17.76 -9.81
N SER A 39 -8.62 -18.56 -10.15
CA SER A 39 -9.86 -18.68 -9.37
C SER A 39 -9.62 -19.18 -7.94
N ALA A 40 -8.77 -20.18 -7.75
CA ALA A 40 -8.41 -20.68 -6.42
C ALA A 40 -7.64 -19.64 -5.59
N TYR A 41 -6.72 -18.90 -6.23
CA TYR A 41 -5.99 -17.83 -5.57
C TYR A 41 -6.90 -16.66 -5.21
N GLN A 42 -7.78 -16.23 -6.13
CA GLN A 42 -8.78 -15.20 -5.89
C GLN A 42 -9.70 -15.58 -4.74
N LYS A 43 -10.21 -16.81 -4.71
CA LYS A 43 -11.03 -17.30 -3.59
C LYS A 43 -10.29 -17.18 -2.25
N THR A 44 -9.05 -17.65 -2.19
CA THR A 44 -8.24 -17.60 -0.96
C THR A 44 -7.91 -16.15 -0.54
N ALA A 45 -7.61 -15.28 -1.51
CA ALA A 45 -7.27 -13.88 -1.25
C ALA A 45 -8.49 -13.08 -0.78
N LEU A 46 -9.63 -13.26 -1.43
CA LEU A 46 -10.90 -12.59 -1.08
C LEU A 46 -11.46 -13.11 0.25
N GLU A 47 -11.28 -14.40 0.58
CA GLU A 47 -11.62 -14.94 1.91
C GLU A 47 -10.74 -14.35 3.02
N ALA A 48 -9.58 -13.80 2.67
CA ALA A 48 -8.70 -13.08 3.59
C ALA A 48 -8.97 -11.57 3.64
N ASN A 49 -9.96 -11.06 2.90
CA ASN A 49 -10.36 -9.65 2.97
C ASN A 49 -10.85 -9.31 4.39
N MET A 50 -10.51 -8.11 4.85
CA MET A 50 -10.72 -7.70 6.24
C MET A 50 -12.20 -7.64 6.66
N GLU A 51 -13.11 -7.52 5.70
CA GLU A 51 -14.56 -7.60 5.87
C GLU A 51 -15.00 -8.96 6.43
N GLU A 52 -14.32 -10.05 6.06
CA GLU A 52 -14.64 -11.39 6.56
C GLU A 52 -14.24 -11.56 8.03
N TRP A 53 -13.36 -10.68 8.52
CA TRP A 53 -12.85 -10.67 9.89
C TRP A 53 -13.46 -9.56 10.74
N GLN A 54 -14.38 -8.75 10.20
CA GLN A 54 -14.90 -7.54 10.84
C GLN A 54 -15.46 -7.80 12.24
N MET A 55 -16.15 -8.93 12.46
CA MET A 55 -16.73 -9.28 13.77
C MET A 55 -15.67 -9.49 14.86
N LEU A 56 -14.42 -9.74 14.48
CA LEU A 56 -13.30 -10.00 15.39
C LEU A 56 -12.35 -8.79 15.51
N LEU A 57 -12.48 -7.79 14.63
CA LEU A 57 -11.60 -6.63 14.56
C LEU A 57 -12.32 -5.40 15.12
N ALA A 58 -11.76 -4.79 16.17
CA ALA A 58 -12.25 -3.53 16.70
C ALA A 58 -11.82 -2.34 15.80
N ASP A 59 -12.61 -1.27 15.84
CA ASP A 59 -12.25 0.07 15.36
C ASP A 59 -11.85 0.16 13.88
N VAL A 60 -12.61 -0.53 13.02
CA VAL A 60 -12.41 -0.53 11.57
C VAL A 60 -13.53 0.27 10.90
N ILE A 61 -13.15 1.27 10.10
CA ILE A 61 -14.07 2.05 9.28
C ILE A 61 -13.84 1.74 7.80
N TYR A 62 -14.93 1.60 7.06
CA TYR A 62 -14.92 1.22 5.65
C TYR A 62 -15.42 2.38 4.79
N CYS A 63 -14.64 2.75 3.78
CA CYS A 63 -15.07 3.61 2.68
C CYS A 63 -15.13 2.74 1.41
N PRO A 64 -16.31 2.53 0.80
CA PRO A 64 -16.44 1.64 -0.33
C PRO A 64 -15.65 2.12 -1.55
N ILE A 65 -14.97 1.18 -2.18
CA ILE A 65 -14.43 1.29 -3.53
C ILE A 65 -15.48 0.69 -4.46
N THR A 66 -15.81 1.37 -5.54
CA THR A 66 -16.66 0.81 -6.60
C THR A 66 -15.80 0.14 -7.65
N TYR A 67 -16.41 -0.72 -8.48
CA TYR A 67 -15.68 -1.31 -9.60
C TYR A 67 -15.13 -0.26 -10.58
N SER A 68 -15.84 0.86 -10.76
CA SER A 68 -15.35 1.99 -11.56
C SER A 68 -14.12 2.63 -10.93
N ASP A 69 -14.10 2.80 -9.60
CA ASP A 69 -12.94 3.33 -8.89
C ASP A 69 -11.71 2.45 -9.08
N ALA A 70 -11.88 1.12 -8.94
CA ALA A 70 -10.80 0.17 -9.15
C ALA A 70 -10.23 0.24 -10.58
N LYS A 71 -11.09 0.41 -11.59
CA LYS A 71 -10.65 0.63 -12.97
C LYS A 71 -9.83 1.90 -13.14
N HIS A 72 -10.23 3.00 -12.51
CA HIS A 72 -9.45 4.24 -12.55
C HIS A 72 -8.09 4.08 -11.87
N PHE A 73 -8.02 3.44 -10.70
CA PHE A 73 -6.74 3.12 -10.04
C PHE A 73 -5.81 2.34 -10.98
N ILE A 74 -6.32 1.30 -11.65
CA ILE A 74 -5.56 0.50 -12.61
C ILE A 74 -5.06 1.38 -13.77
N GLN A 75 -5.97 2.11 -14.43
CA GLN A 75 -5.64 2.93 -15.60
C GLN A 75 -4.60 4.00 -15.31
N ILE A 76 -4.72 4.68 -14.17
CA ILE A 76 -3.76 5.71 -13.74
C ILE A 76 -2.41 5.07 -13.46
N PHE A 77 -2.37 3.97 -12.69
CA PHE A 77 -1.13 3.26 -12.40
C PHE A 77 -0.44 2.81 -13.70
N GLU A 78 -1.16 2.16 -14.63
CA GLU A 78 -0.59 1.73 -15.91
C GLU A 78 -0.08 2.89 -16.76
N ARG A 79 -0.83 4.01 -16.82
CA ARG A 79 -0.46 5.18 -17.61
C ARG A 79 0.88 5.77 -17.16
N TYR A 80 1.07 5.92 -15.84
CA TYR A 80 2.22 6.60 -15.29
C TYR A 80 3.37 5.63 -14.95
N PHE A 81 3.12 4.40 -14.52
CA PHE A 81 4.15 3.53 -13.96
C PHE A 81 4.61 2.40 -14.89
N GLN A 82 3.76 1.83 -15.75
CA GLN A 82 4.23 0.77 -16.68
C GLN A 82 5.19 1.30 -17.76
N LYS A 83 5.17 2.60 -18.04
CA LYS A 83 5.98 3.23 -19.10
C LYS A 83 7.30 3.83 -18.62
N LEU A 84 7.57 3.86 -17.31
CA LEU A 84 8.73 4.54 -16.75
C LEU A 84 9.82 3.54 -16.36
N HIS A 85 11.03 3.72 -16.93
CA HIS A 85 12.22 2.98 -16.54
C HIS A 85 12.72 3.45 -15.14
N GLU A 86 13.16 2.49 -14.32
CA GLU A 86 13.30 2.54 -12.84
C GLU A 86 14.03 3.76 -12.21
N HIS A 87 14.85 4.50 -12.94
CA HIS A 87 15.74 5.53 -12.34
C HIS A 87 15.26 6.98 -12.47
N GLN A 88 14.28 7.30 -13.31
CA GLN A 88 13.72 8.66 -13.41
C GLN A 88 12.38 8.83 -12.65
N LEU A 89 11.93 7.74 -12.03
CA LEU A 89 10.58 7.57 -11.50
C LEU A 89 10.28 8.50 -10.31
N PHE A 90 11.23 8.66 -9.38
CA PHE A 90 10.95 9.26 -8.07
C PHE A 90 10.65 10.75 -8.11
N ASP A 91 11.50 11.54 -8.77
CA ASP A 91 11.33 13.00 -8.81
C ASP A 91 10.19 13.39 -9.76
N GLN A 92 10.01 12.65 -10.86
CA GLN A 92 8.94 12.90 -11.83
C GLN A 92 7.55 12.61 -11.26
N ILE A 93 7.37 11.50 -10.54
CA ILE A 93 6.08 11.19 -9.89
C ILE A 93 5.70 12.33 -8.94
N ARG A 94 6.64 12.73 -8.08
CA ARG A 94 6.38 13.74 -7.05
C ARG A 94 5.96 15.07 -7.65
N GLU A 95 6.67 15.54 -8.68
CA GLU A 95 6.34 16.81 -9.33
C GLU A 95 5.03 16.75 -10.14
N GLN A 96 4.72 15.59 -10.72
CA GLN A 96 3.57 15.46 -11.64
C GLN A 96 2.26 15.08 -10.96
N MET A 97 2.29 14.59 -9.71
CA MET A 97 1.09 14.14 -9.01
C MET A 97 -0.04 15.17 -8.99
N HIS A 98 0.30 16.44 -8.79
CA HIS A 98 -0.68 17.54 -8.80
C HIS A 98 -1.25 17.84 -10.19
N THR A 99 -0.62 17.33 -11.25
CA THR A 99 -1.01 17.57 -12.63
C THR A 99 -1.60 16.35 -13.33
N TRP A 100 -1.59 15.17 -12.72
CA TRP A 100 -2.06 13.92 -13.34
C TRP A 100 -3.50 14.02 -13.87
N PHE A 101 -4.35 14.81 -13.22
CA PHE A 101 -5.75 14.96 -13.57
C PHE A 101 -6.05 16.23 -14.39
N ASN A 102 -5.05 16.95 -14.88
CA ASN A 102 -5.29 18.24 -15.55
C ASN A 102 -5.85 18.06 -16.97
N ASP A 103 -5.44 17.00 -17.67
CA ASP A 103 -5.75 16.81 -19.08
C ASP A 103 -7.00 15.96 -19.33
N ASP A 104 -7.49 15.25 -18.31
CA ASP A 104 -8.67 14.37 -18.39
C ASP A 104 -9.75 14.81 -17.39
N GLN A 105 -10.85 15.37 -17.92
CA GLN A 105 -11.96 15.86 -17.10
C GLN A 105 -12.72 14.73 -16.40
N GLU A 106 -12.79 13.54 -17.00
CA GLU A 106 -13.47 12.39 -16.41
C GLU A 106 -12.69 11.89 -15.20
N GLU A 107 -11.38 11.71 -15.34
CA GLU A 107 -10.53 11.30 -14.22
C GLU A 107 -10.45 12.35 -13.12
N LYS A 108 -10.44 13.64 -13.48
CA LYS A 108 -10.50 14.73 -12.49
C LYS A 108 -11.79 14.68 -11.69
N GLN A 109 -12.92 14.49 -12.36
CA GLN A 109 -14.22 14.38 -11.72
C GLN A 109 -14.27 13.14 -10.81
N TRP A 110 -13.76 12.00 -11.28
CA TRP A 110 -13.61 10.79 -10.49
C TRP A 110 -12.78 11.04 -9.23
N TYR A 111 -11.59 11.64 -9.37
CA TYR A 111 -10.67 11.90 -8.27
C TYR A 111 -11.32 12.76 -7.18
N GLU A 112 -12.00 13.85 -7.58
CA GLU A 112 -12.70 14.70 -6.60
C GLU A 112 -13.88 13.98 -5.93
N GLN A 113 -14.61 13.12 -6.65
CA GLN A 113 -15.70 12.33 -6.07
C GLN A 113 -15.22 11.31 -5.03
N ILE A 114 -14.19 10.53 -5.34
CA ILE A 114 -13.65 9.54 -4.39
C ILE A 114 -12.97 10.24 -3.21
N LYS A 115 -12.28 11.36 -3.44
CA LYS A 115 -11.68 12.19 -2.40
C LYS A 115 -12.74 12.77 -1.46
N GLU A 116 -13.83 13.32 -1.99
CA GLU A 116 -14.91 13.86 -1.17
C GLU A 116 -15.58 12.75 -0.33
N ARG A 117 -15.86 11.59 -0.93
CA ARG A 117 -16.45 10.44 -0.25
C ARG A 117 -15.54 9.93 0.88
N LEU A 118 -14.26 9.81 0.60
CA LEU A 118 -13.27 9.37 1.57
C LEU A 118 -13.09 10.40 2.69
N GLN A 119 -13.02 11.69 2.37
CA GLN A 119 -12.86 12.75 3.36
C GLN A 119 -14.05 12.80 4.32
N LYS A 120 -15.29 12.69 3.80
CA LYS A 120 -16.49 12.56 4.65
C LYS A 120 -16.41 11.38 5.60
N THR A 121 -15.88 10.25 5.13
CA THR A 121 -15.71 9.04 5.95
C THR A 121 -14.66 9.27 7.04
N ILE A 122 -13.53 9.93 6.71
CA ILE A 122 -12.47 10.30 7.66
C ILE A 122 -13.03 11.26 8.73
N ASP A 123 -13.73 12.32 8.33
CA ASP A 123 -14.25 13.33 9.25
C ASP A 123 -15.28 12.75 10.23
N GLN A 124 -16.07 11.76 9.78
CA GLN A 124 -17.03 11.04 10.62
C GLN A 124 -16.33 10.06 11.58
N ALA A 125 -15.30 9.37 11.11
CA ALA A 125 -14.57 8.36 11.87
C ALA A 125 -13.63 8.95 12.93
N PHE A 126 -13.01 10.09 12.60
CA PHE A 126 -11.89 10.65 13.34
C PHE A 126 -12.08 12.14 13.61
N PRO A 127 -13.16 12.56 14.32
CA PRO A 127 -13.40 13.98 14.59
C PRO A 127 -12.28 14.63 15.42
N ASP A 128 -11.60 13.83 16.26
CA ASP A 128 -10.61 14.31 17.23
C ASP A 128 -9.16 13.96 16.88
N THR A 129 -8.91 13.12 15.86
CA THR A 129 -7.55 12.73 15.45
C THR A 129 -7.33 13.03 13.98
N LYS A 130 -6.15 13.57 13.67
CA LYS A 130 -5.71 13.80 12.30
C LYS A 130 -4.85 12.67 11.76
N ASN A 131 -4.45 11.71 12.58
CA ASN A 131 -3.49 10.67 12.19
C ASN A 131 -4.20 9.32 12.11
N PHE A 132 -4.27 8.77 10.91
CA PHE A 132 -4.87 7.46 10.68
C PHE A 132 -4.03 6.64 9.72
N PHE A 133 -4.33 5.35 9.67
CA PHE A 133 -3.74 4.38 8.76
C PHE A 133 -4.79 3.96 7.74
N ALA A 134 -4.40 3.86 6.47
CA ALA A 134 -5.26 3.39 5.40
C ALA A 134 -4.69 2.15 4.69
N LYS A 135 -5.56 1.20 4.36
CA LYS A 135 -5.26 0.03 3.51
C LYS A 135 -6.46 -0.29 2.61
N THR A 136 -6.29 -1.10 1.57
CA THR A 136 -7.42 -1.78 0.91
C THR A 136 -7.91 -2.93 1.79
N SER A 137 -8.92 -3.67 1.34
CA SER A 137 -9.45 -4.85 2.02
C SER A 137 -8.36 -5.85 2.40
N SER A 138 -7.41 -6.08 1.51
CA SER A 138 -6.32 -7.04 1.68
C SER A 138 -5.01 -6.39 2.15
N ARG A 139 -4.53 -5.30 1.52
CA ARG A 139 -3.14 -4.82 1.69
C ARG A 139 -3.00 -3.34 1.98
N SER A 140 -1.90 -3.00 2.65
CA SER A 140 -1.44 -1.62 2.81
C SER A 140 -0.39 -1.27 1.77
N ALA A 141 -0.32 0.00 1.39
CA ALA A 141 0.62 0.60 0.44
C ALA A 141 2.07 0.72 0.99
N LYS A 142 2.62 -0.36 1.58
CA LYS A 142 3.95 -0.37 2.25
C LYS A 142 5.11 0.00 1.32
N ASP A 143 4.93 -0.20 0.02
CA ASP A 143 5.88 0.08 -1.07
C ASP A 143 6.03 1.58 -1.38
N THR A 144 5.17 2.43 -0.81
CA THR A 144 5.11 3.85 -1.19
C THR A 144 5.89 4.79 -0.29
N CYS A 145 6.41 4.28 0.83
CA CYS A 145 7.13 5.07 1.83
C CYS A 145 8.29 5.89 1.24
N ILE A 146 8.96 5.33 0.22
CA ILE A 146 10.11 5.95 -0.45
C ILE A 146 9.74 7.17 -1.30
N PHE A 147 8.47 7.36 -1.65
CA PHE A 147 8.02 8.51 -2.43
C PHE A 147 7.73 9.74 -1.56
N LYS A 148 7.54 9.55 -0.25
CA LYS A 148 7.27 10.65 0.68
C LYS A 148 8.50 11.57 0.83
N GLU A 149 8.25 12.87 0.71
CA GLU A 149 9.28 13.92 0.80
C GLU A 149 10.02 13.91 2.13
N ASP A 150 9.30 13.65 3.22
CA ASP A 150 9.81 13.64 4.57
C ASP A 150 10.43 12.29 4.99
N PHE A 151 10.41 11.25 4.14
CA PHE A 151 10.88 9.91 4.50
C PHE A 151 12.33 9.92 4.99
N LEU A 152 13.22 10.63 4.30
CA LEU A 152 14.63 10.75 4.69
C LEU A 152 14.79 11.48 6.03
N GLN A 153 13.94 12.47 6.31
CA GLN A 153 13.94 13.19 7.58
C GLN A 153 13.45 12.28 8.71
N ILE A 154 12.38 11.52 8.49
CA ILE A 154 11.87 10.54 9.46
C ILE A 154 12.95 9.50 9.76
N TYR A 155 13.59 8.93 8.73
CA TYR A 155 14.69 7.97 8.90
C TYR A 155 15.85 8.54 9.72
N ARG A 156 16.31 9.77 9.41
CA ARG A 156 17.39 10.41 10.18
C ARG A 156 16.99 10.67 11.63
N SER A 157 15.74 11.07 11.86
CA SER A 157 15.18 11.27 13.20
C SER A 157 15.19 9.96 13.99
N GLU A 158 14.67 8.87 13.43
CA GLU A 158 14.65 7.55 14.07
C GLU A 158 16.07 7.00 14.30
N LEU A 159 16.99 7.17 13.33
CA LEU A 159 18.37 6.72 13.46
C LEU A 159 19.12 7.44 14.60
N SER A 160 18.84 8.73 14.81
CA SER A 160 19.46 9.53 15.88
C SER A 160 19.10 9.07 17.29
N LYS A 161 18.08 8.21 17.45
CA LYS A 161 17.70 7.62 18.74
C LYS A 161 18.64 6.49 19.18
N PHE A 162 19.49 5.98 18.28
CA PHE A 162 20.43 4.90 18.56
C PHE A 162 21.80 5.45 18.97
N PRO A 163 22.50 4.86 19.97
CA PRO A 163 23.84 5.28 20.37
C PRO A 163 24.89 5.12 19.26
N ASP A 164 24.76 4.07 18.44
CA ASP A 164 25.63 3.81 17.30
C ASP A 164 24.82 3.82 16.00
N THR A 165 24.91 4.93 15.27
CA THR A 165 24.23 5.12 13.97
C THR A 165 24.96 4.46 12.80
N LEU A 166 26.17 3.94 13.02
CA LEU A 166 26.93 3.19 12.01
C LEU A 166 26.62 1.69 12.05
N GLN A 167 26.13 1.19 13.19
CA GLN A 167 25.68 -0.18 13.34
C GLN A 167 24.53 -0.51 12.38
N GLU A 168 24.66 -1.63 11.68
CA GLU A 168 23.70 -2.11 10.68
C GLU A 168 22.30 -2.30 11.27
N ASN A 169 22.19 -2.93 12.45
CA ASN A 169 20.90 -3.14 13.11
C ASN A 169 20.18 -1.83 13.42
N SER A 170 20.88 -0.82 13.95
CA SER A 170 20.31 0.51 14.21
C SER A 170 19.74 1.14 12.94
N ARG A 171 20.45 1.00 11.81
CA ARG A 171 20.00 1.51 10.51
C ARG A 171 18.78 0.76 9.99
N ILE A 172 18.75 -0.56 10.11
CA ILE A 172 17.61 -1.39 9.70
C ILE A 172 16.38 -1.05 10.54
N THR A 173 16.50 -1.02 11.87
CA THR A 173 15.38 -0.70 12.77
C THR A 173 14.86 0.72 12.52
N ALA A 174 15.76 1.71 12.35
CA ALA A 174 15.36 3.07 12.01
C ALA A 174 14.66 3.16 10.64
N LEU A 175 15.13 2.41 9.65
CA LEU A 175 14.52 2.35 8.31
C LEU A 175 13.11 1.74 8.35
N LEU A 176 12.95 0.62 9.05
CA LEU A 176 11.66 -0.05 9.22
C LEU A 176 10.67 0.85 9.99
N THR A 177 11.14 1.50 11.05
CA THR A 177 10.33 2.43 11.84
C THR A 177 9.90 3.63 10.99
N ALA A 178 10.83 4.20 10.20
CA ALA A 178 10.51 5.29 9.29
C ALA A 178 9.49 4.87 8.21
N ALA A 179 9.65 3.67 7.64
CA ALA A 179 8.68 3.12 6.70
C ALA A 179 7.31 2.97 7.34
N PHE A 180 7.23 2.47 8.57
CA PHE A 180 5.96 2.37 9.28
C PHE A 180 5.32 3.73 9.57
N LEU A 181 6.10 4.69 10.09
CA LEU A 181 5.62 6.06 10.37
C LEU A 181 5.16 6.78 9.10
N SER A 182 5.79 6.51 7.97
CA SER A 182 5.39 7.06 6.68
C SER A 182 4.01 6.57 6.20
N LEU A 183 3.45 5.52 6.78
CA LEU A 183 2.08 5.06 6.50
C LEU A 183 1.02 5.84 7.27
N CYS A 184 1.42 6.76 8.15
CA CYS A 184 0.52 7.73 8.76
C CYS A 184 0.07 8.73 7.69
N VAL A 185 -1.24 8.90 7.58
CA VAL A 185 -1.91 9.80 6.65
C VAL A 185 -2.89 10.69 7.40
N THR A 186 -3.16 11.88 6.85
CA THR A 186 -3.94 12.91 7.53
C THR A 186 -5.14 13.45 6.77
N SER A 187 -5.26 13.10 5.49
CA SER A 187 -6.36 13.52 4.63
C SER A 187 -6.71 12.45 3.61
N ALA A 188 -7.88 12.59 2.97
CA ALA A 188 -8.23 11.77 1.82
C ALA A 188 -7.22 11.92 0.67
N SER A 189 -6.65 13.13 0.50
CA SER A 189 -5.63 13.39 -0.51
C SER A 189 -4.36 12.59 -0.25
N ASP A 190 -3.95 12.44 1.02
CA ASP A 190 -2.76 11.65 1.39
C ASP A 190 -2.99 10.17 1.07
N VAL A 191 -4.18 9.64 1.39
CA VAL A 191 -4.55 8.26 1.12
C VAL A 191 -4.55 7.97 -0.38
N LEU A 192 -5.26 8.79 -1.16
CA LEU A 192 -5.36 8.58 -2.61
C LEU A 192 -4.00 8.72 -3.27
N SER A 193 -3.20 9.69 -2.84
CA SER A 193 -1.85 9.85 -3.34
C SER A 193 -1.00 8.61 -3.10
N MET A 194 -1.06 8.08 -1.89
CA MET A 194 -0.37 6.85 -1.49
C MET A 194 -0.89 5.63 -2.25
N PHE A 195 -2.20 5.51 -2.48
CA PHE A 195 -2.79 4.33 -3.12
C PHE A 195 -2.53 4.31 -4.62
N ILE A 196 -2.61 5.45 -5.30
CA ILE A 196 -2.40 5.55 -6.75
C ILE A 196 -0.99 5.13 -7.15
N ILE A 197 0.01 5.35 -6.30
CA ILE A 197 1.42 5.03 -6.61
C ILE A 197 1.86 3.66 -6.07
N SER A 198 0.96 2.92 -5.41
CA SER A 198 1.28 1.63 -4.82
C SER A 198 1.03 0.50 -5.81
N GLU A 199 2.10 -0.23 -6.14
CA GLU A 199 2.02 -1.48 -6.89
C GLU A 199 1.18 -2.52 -6.13
N ARG A 200 1.27 -2.54 -4.79
CA ARG A 200 0.48 -3.46 -3.96
C ARG A 200 -1.01 -3.20 -4.10
N ILE A 201 -1.44 -1.93 -4.09
CA ILE A 201 -2.84 -1.55 -4.26
C ILE A 201 -3.30 -1.81 -5.70
N TYR A 202 -2.46 -1.48 -6.70
CA TYR A 202 -2.71 -1.80 -8.10
C TYR A 202 -3.03 -3.30 -8.30
N GLN A 203 -2.23 -4.17 -7.70
CA GLN A 203 -2.46 -5.63 -7.77
C GLN A 203 -3.76 -6.05 -7.11
N ASP A 204 -4.13 -5.45 -5.97
CA ASP A 204 -5.43 -5.74 -5.35
C ASP A 204 -6.59 -5.34 -6.26
N MET A 205 -6.51 -4.17 -6.90
CA MET A 205 -7.54 -3.72 -7.84
C MET A 205 -7.62 -4.63 -9.07
N LEU A 206 -6.49 -5.08 -9.63
CA LEU A 206 -6.48 -6.06 -10.72
C LEU A 206 -7.20 -7.36 -10.33
N LEU A 207 -6.86 -7.92 -9.17
CA LEU A 207 -7.47 -9.16 -8.68
C LEU A 207 -8.97 -9.01 -8.44
N ALA A 208 -9.36 -7.91 -7.79
CA ALA A 208 -10.77 -7.62 -7.49
C ALA A 208 -11.59 -7.40 -8.76
N THR A 209 -11.03 -6.73 -9.77
CA THR A 209 -11.73 -6.47 -11.03
C THR A 209 -11.79 -7.70 -11.94
N GLU A 210 -10.78 -8.57 -11.92
CA GLU A 210 -10.79 -9.85 -12.65
C GLU A 210 -11.85 -10.81 -12.10
N ALA A 211 -12.08 -10.82 -10.78
CA ALA A 211 -13.10 -11.66 -10.15
C ALA A 211 -14.52 -11.34 -10.65
N GLN A 212 -14.85 -10.08 -10.95
CA GLN A 212 -16.18 -9.71 -11.45
C GLN A 212 -16.50 -10.35 -12.81
N ASN A 213 -15.49 -10.56 -13.67
CA ASN A 213 -15.68 -11.22 -14.97
C ASN A 213 -16.13 -12.69 -14.85
N THR A 214 -16.09 -13.26 -13.65
CA THR A 214 -16.49 -14.65 -13.39
C THR A 214 -17.86 -14.77 -12.72
N THR A 215 -18.26 -13.80 -11.89
CA THR A 215 -19.61 -13.67 -11.32
C THR A 215 -19.89 -12.20 -10.92
N ASP A 216 -20.99 -11.63 -11.39
CA ASP A 216 -21.35 -10.20 -11.24
C ASP A 216 -21.55 -9.69 -9.79
N SER A 217 -21.47 -10.54 -8.78
CA SER A 217 -21.82 -10.21 -7.38
C SER A 217 -20.65 -10.12 -6.38
N LEU A 218 -19.40 -10.35 -6.82
CA LEU A 218 -18.28 -10.54 -5.88
C LEU A 218 -17.37 -9.33 -5.66
N PHE A 219 -17.53 -8.21 -6.39
CA PHE A 219 -16.69 -7.05 -6.14
C PHE A 219 -17.02 -6.43 -4.78
N LYS A 220 -16.14 -6.66 -3.80
CA LYS A 220 -16.28 -6.17 -2.42
C LYS A 220 -14.92 -5.66 -1.96
N GLU A 221 -14.63 -4.41 -2.33
CA GLU A 221 -13.41 -3.73 -1.94
C GLU A 221 -13.71 -2.43 -1.19
N ASN A 222 -12.90 -2.15 -0.17
CA ASN A 222 -13.00 -0.94 0.63
C ASN A 222 -11.63 -0.32 0.86
N ILE A 223 -11.62 1.00 1.04
CA ILE A 223 -10.56 1.69 1.76
C ILE A 223 -10.88 1.54 3.25
N ILE A 224 -9.99 0.89 3.96
CA ILE A 224 -10.13 0.62 5.38
C ILE A 224 -9.29 1.62 6.15
N LEU A 225 -9.94 2.28 7.10
CA LEU A 225 -9.35 3.29 7.96
C LEU A 225 -9.34 2.82 9.41
N ARG A 226 -8.24 3.11 10.11
CA ARG A 226 -8.10 2.90 11.57
C ARG A 226 -7.24 4.00 12.18
N PRO A 227 -7.38 4.29 13.48
CA PRO A 227 -6.46 5.19 14.18
C PRO A 227 -5.01 4.77 13.97
N PHE A 228 -4.12 5.73 13.70
CA PHE A 228 -2.69 5.42 13.59
C PHE A 228 -2.11 5.24 14.99
N VAL A 229 -1.70 4.01 15.31
CA VAL A 229 -1.01 3.69 16.56
C VAL A 229 0.43 3.34 16.22
N PRO A 230 1.43 4.04 16.80
CA PRO A 230 2.82 3.65 16.71
C PRO A 230 3.01 2.21 17.20
N ILE A 231 3.52 1.33 16.34
CA ILE A 231 3.87 -0.05 16.69
C ILE A 231 5.39 -0.13 16.73
N ASP A 232 5.91 -0.77 17.78
CA ASP A 232 7.31 -1.15 17.81
C ASP A 232 7.54 -2.22 16.73
N VAL A 233 8.38 -1.90 15.75
CA VAL A 233 8.64 -2.79 14.61
C VAL A 233 9.27 -4.12 15.03
N ASP A 234 9.96 -4.15 16.17
CA ASP A 234 10.53 -5.38 16.74
C ASP A 234 9.44 -6.29 17.33
N MET A 235 8.23 -5.77 17.50
CA MET A 235 7.05 -6.48 18.00
C MET A 235 6.02 -6.79 16.88
N GLU A 236 6.38 -6.61 15.60
CA GLU A 236 5.58 -7.10 14.46
C GLU A 236 5.89 -8.59 14.21
N PHE A 237 4.95 -9.47 14.56
CA PHE A 237 5.06 -10.91 14.33
C PHE A 237 4.20 -11.36 13.15
N ARG A 238 4.72 -12.27 12.32
CA ARG A 238 3.94 -13.00 11.31
C ARG A 238 3.67 -14.42 11.81
N GLY A 239 2.42 -14.69 12.16
CA GLY A 239 1.95 -16.02 12.56
C GLY A 239 1.64 -16.90 11.35
N PHE A 240 2.05 -18.17 11.40
CA PHE A 240 1.72 -19.18 10.41
C PHE A 240 0.86 -20.26 11.07
N VAL A 241 -0.40 -20.40 10.64
CA VAL A 241 -1.32 -21.43 11.15
C VAL A 241 -1.28 -22.62 10.19
N PHE A 242 -0.99 -23.81 10.70
CA PHE A 242 -0.99 -25.06 9.95
C PHE A 242 -2.08 -25.98 10.52
N GLN A 243 -2.86 -26.62 9.65
CA GLN A 243 -3.85 -27.65 9.99
C GLN A 243 -3.35 -29.01 9.50
#